data_AF-A0A424PDB2-F1
#
_entry.id   AF-A0A424PDB2-F1
#
_cell.length_a   1.000
_cell.length_b   1.000
_cell.length_c   1.000
_cell.angle_alpha   90.00
_cell.angle_beta   90.00
_cell.angle_gamma   90.00
#
_symmetry.space_group_name_H-M   'P 1'
#
loop_
_entity.id
_entity.type
_entity.pdbx_description
1 polymer ?
#
loop_
_entity_poly.entity_id
_entity_poly.type
_entity_poly.pdbx_seq_one_letter_code
_entity_poly.pdbx_strand_id
1 'polypeptide(L)'
;MDIIQEISFDKSYEILSGAFYNMPDYVFDDFVMSDKGFFQKELEKIFKKNPDADEEDVAEQFGDWVDIKWKLKVLELNSKNFTKQNQKTMIQRKFGNANPNNVPNDEKRIEFQKQLAKKIKPGTNEPVIMLNKGNEYRLLEGWHRTMAILSLGNNGESDPKNWNKIKIKAWVGTSSSIKNVW
;
A
#
# COMPACT_ATOMS: atom_id res chain seq x y z
N MET A 1 -21.19 -27.74 -10.59
CA MET A 1 -20.05 -27.05 -11.22
C MET A 1 -20.45 -25.60 -11.21
N ASP A 2 -20.17 -24.90 -10.11
CA ASP A 2 -20.62 -23.52 -9.93
C ASP A 2 -19.70 -22.62 -10.73
N ILE A 3 -20.22 -22.14 -11.86
CA ILE A 3 -19.61 -21.08 -12.63
C ILE A 3 -19.82 -19.82 -11.77
N ILE A 4 -18.84 -19.51 -10.92
CA ILE A 4 -18.77 -18.20 -10.28
C ILE A 4 -18.60 -17.21 -11.42
N GLN A 5 -19.66 -16.46 -11.72
CA GLN A 5 -19.56 -15.34 -12.63
C GLN A 5 -18.68 -14.30 -11.92
N GLU A 6 -17.47 -14.04 -12.45
CA GLU A 6 -16.64 -12.96 -11.96
C GLU A 6 -17.43 -11.65 -12.06
N ILE A 7 -17.43 -10.87 -10.98
CA ILE A 7 -18.07 -9.56 -10.96
C ILE A 7 -17.33 -8.68 -11.98
N SER A 8 -18.08 -7.96 -12.81
CA SER A 8 -17.47 -7.08 -13.79
C SER A 8 -16.71 -5.94 -13.10
N PHE A 9 -15.64 -5.46 -13.74
CA PHE A 9 -14.88 -4.31 -13.23
C PHE A 9 -15.79 -3.11 -12.95
N ASP A 10 -16.71 -2.79 -13.85
CA ASP A 10 -17.64 -1.67 -13.71
C ASP A 10 -18.52 -1.81 -12.47
N LYS A 11 -19.00 -3.04 -12.19
CA LYS A 11 -19.84 -3.29 -11.02
C LYS A 11 -19.04 -3.21 -9.72
N SER A 12 -17.82 -3.75 -9.71
CA SER A 12 -16.91 -3.61 -8.58
C SER A 12 -16.56 -2.15 -8.30
N TYR A 13 -16.28 -1.37 -9.36
CA TYR A 13 -15.95 0.04 -9.25
C TYR A 13 -17.12 0.84 -8.67
N GLU A 14 -18.33 0.67 -9.20
CA GLU A 14 -19.55 1.32 -8.71
C GLU A 14 -19.70 1.12 -7.19
N ILE A 15 -19.73 -0.13 -6.74
CA ILE A 15 -20.03 -0.47 -5.34
C ILE A 15 -18.90 -0.07 -4.39
N LEU A 16 -17.64 -0.32 -4.76
CA LEU A 16 -16.52 0.06 -3.91
C LEU A 16 -16.35 1.57 -3.85
N SER A 17 -16.60 2.30 -4.94
CA SER A 17 -16.48 3.77 -4.93
C SER A 17 -17.54 4.42 -4.04
N GLY A 18 -18.76 3.86 -4.00
CA GLY A 18 -19.80 4.24 -3.04
C GLY A 18 -19.38 3.95 -1.60
N ALA A 19 -18.92 2.73 -1.32
CA ALA A 19 -18.49 2.34 0.03
C ALA A 19 -17.29 3.16 0.54
N PHE A 20 -16.34 3.48 -0.34
CA PHE A 20 -15.12 4.24 -0.02
C PHE A 20 -15.16 5.71 -0.47
N TYR A 21 -16.33 6.34 -0.43
CA TYR A 21 -16.58 7.69 -0.96
C TYR A 21 -15.65 8.80 -0.43
N ASN A 22 -14.99 8.59 0.71
CA ASN A 22 -14.08 9.55 1.34
C ASN A 22 -12.59 9.28 1.02
N MET A 23 -12.30 8.22 0.27
CA MET A 23 -10.96 7.82 -0.10
C MET A 23 -10.52 8.62 -1.34
N PRO A 24 -9.31 9.22 -1.36
CA PRO A 24 -8.82 9.91 -2.55
C PRO A 24 -8.69 8.93 -3.73
N ASP A 25 -9.07 9.37 -4.94
CA ASP A 25 -9.04 8.55 -6.17
C ASP A 25 -7.72 7.78 -6.33
N TYR A 26 -6.58 8.45 -6.13
CA TYR A 26 -5.27 7.80 -6.21
C TYR A 26 -5.13 6.59 -5.26
N VAL A 27 -5.62 6.71 -4.03
CA VAL A 27 -5.57 5.62 -3.05
C VAL A 27 -6.58 4.55 -3.43
N PHE A 28 -7.79 4.95 -3.82
CA PHE A 28 -8.84 4.03 -4.24
C PHE A 28 -8.39 3.17 -5.44
N ASP A 29 -7.92 3.79 -6.50
CA ASP A 29 -7.52 3.12 -7.73
C ASP A 29 -6.30 2.21 -7.52
N ASP A 30 -5.25 2.68 -6.84
CA ASP A 30 -3.99 1.93 -6.70
C ASP A 30 -4.07 0.83 -5.61
N PHE A 31 -4.94 0.99 -4.60
CA PHE A 31 -5.02 0.06 -3.48
C PHE A 31 -6.33 -0.73 -3.39
N VAL A 32 -7.50 -0.08 -3.49
CA VAL A 32 -8.80 -0.75 -3.39
C VAL A 32 -9.13 -1.50 -4.68
N MET A 33 -8.89 -0.85 -5.82
CA MET A 33 -9.14 -1.43 -7.16
C MET A 33 -7.96 -2.22 -7.71
N SER A 34 -6.90 -2.47 -6.91
CA SER A 34 -5.79 -3.31 -7.33
C SER A 34 -6.29 -4.68 -7.82
N ASP A 35 -5.86 -5.07 -9.02
CA ASP A 35 -6.21 -6.36 -9.62
C ASP A 35 -5.86 -7.51 -8.66
N LYS A 36 -6.83 -8.40 -8.41
CA LYS A 36 -6.73 -9.53 -7.46
C LYS A 36 -6.24 -9.11 -6.06
N GLY A 37 -6.43 -7.85 -5.71
CA GLY A 37 -6.13 -7.27 -4.41
C GLY A 37 -7.05 -7.81 -3.32
N PHE A 38 -6.80 -7.39 -2.07
CA PHE A 38 -7.61 -7.81 -0.93
C PHE A 38 -9.09 -7.46 -1.11
N PHE A 39 -9.41 -6.20 -1.43
CA PHE A 39 -10.79 -5.73 -1.53
C PHE A 39 -11.56 -6.42 -2.65
N GLN A 40 -10.95 -6.63 -3.82
CA GLN A 40 -11.59 -7.36 -4.91
C GLN A 40 -11.95 -8.80 -4.50
N LYS A 41 -11.02 -9.50 -3.83
CA LYS A 41 -11.26 -10.87 -3.34
C LYS A 41 -12.31 -10.94 -2.24
N GLU A 42 -12.34 -9.96 -1.35
CA GLU A 42 -13.37 -9.91 -0.31
C GLU A 42 -14.74 -9.53 -0.91
N LEU A 43 -14.79 -8.61 -1.87
CA LEU A 43 -16.01 -8.26 -2.59
C LEU A 43 -16.63 -9.48 -3.27
N GLU A 44 -15.82 -10.29 -3.96
CA GLU A 44 -16.28 -11.57 -4.52
C GLU A 44 -16.90 -12.51 -3.46
N LYS A 45 -16.35 -12.54 -2.25
CA LYS A 45 -16.90 -13.36 -1.15
C LYS A 45 -18.20 -12.78 -0.60
N ILE A 46 -18.33 -11.46 -0.56
CA ILE A 46 -19.56 -10.78 -0.16
C ILE A 46 -20.67 -11.16 -1.15
N PHE A 47 -20.45 -11.00 -2.46
CA PHE A 47 -21.45 -11.36 -3.48
C PHE A 47 -21.79 -12.83 -3.55
N LYS A 48 -20.84 -13.72 -3.24
CA LYS A 48 -21.13 -15.16 -3.13
C LYS A 48 -22.12 -15.47 -2.00
N LYS A 49 -22.14 -14.66 -0.94
CA LYS A 49 -23.05 -14.83 0.20
C LYS A 49 -24.34 -14.04 0.04
N ASN A 50 -24.25 -12.82 -0.50
CA ASN A 50 -25.36 -11.93 -0.77
C ASN A 50 -25.19 -11.33 -2.18
N PRO A 51 -25.76 -11.96 -3.23
CA PRO A 51 -25.66 -11.47 -4.61
C PRO A 51 -26.25 -10.07 -4.83
N ASP A 52 -27.15 -9.64 -3.96
CA ASP A 52 -27.82 -8.34 -4.02
C ASP A 52 -27.16 -7.30 -3.09
N ALA A 53 -25.96 -7.59 -2.57
CA ALA A 53 -25.24 -6.69 -1.69
C ALA A 53 -25.00 -5.32 -2.35
N ASP A 54 -25.30 -4.26 -1.59
CA ASP A 54 -25.11 -2.88 -2.04
C ASP A 54 -23.89 -2.21 -1.37
N GLU A 55 -23.73 -0.91 -1.57
CA GLU A 55 -22.63 -0.14 -1.02
C GLU A 55 -22.67 -0.04 0.52
N GLU A 56 -23.85 -0.08 1.14
CA GLU A 56 -23.99 -0.02 2.60
C GLU A 56 -23.55 -1.35 3.22
N ASP A 57 -23.99 -2.48 2.65
CA ASP A 57 -23.54 -3.83 3.05
C ASP A 57 -22.01 -3.95 2.97
N VAL A 58 -21.43 -3.45 1.88
CA VAL A 58 -19.98 -3.50 1.64
C VAL A 58 -19.24 -2.56 2.59
N ALA A 59 -19.76 -1.37 2.85
CA ALA A 59 -19.18 -0.42 3.80
C ALA A 59 -19.16 -0.99 5.23
N GLU A 60 -20.21 -1.71 5.65
CA GLU A 60 -20.24 -2.37 6.96
C GLU A 60 -19.12 -3.42 7.07
N GLN A 61 -18.97 -4.28 6.05
CA GLN A 61 -17.92 -5.31 6.02
C GLN A 61 -16.49 -4.71 6.04
N PHE A 62 -16.32 -3.52 5.46
CA PHE A 62 -15.05 -2.80 5.41
C PHE A 62 -14.94 -1.63 6.38
N GLY A 63 -15.78 -1.54 7.43
CA GLY A 63 -15.90 -0.35 8.28
C GLY A 63 -14.56 0.20 8.80
N ASP A 64 -13.64 -0.69 9.20
CA ASP A 64 -12.28 -0.33 9.64
C ASP A 64 -11.46 0.45 8.59
N TRP A 65 -11.75 0.24 7.30
CA TRP A 65 -11.10 0.91 6.17
C TRP A 65 -11.86 2.16 5.70
N VAL A 66 -13.20 2.13 5.74
CA VAL A 66 -14.06 3.25 5.34
C VAL A 66 -13.82 4.48 6.23
N ASP A 67 -13.54 4.28 7.51
CA ASP A 67 -13.29 5.38 8.46
C ASP A 67 -11.90 6.02 8.35
N ILE A 68 -11.03 5.51 7.47
CA ILE A 68 -9.65 6.01 7.35
C ILE A 68 -9.64 7.36 6.67
N LYS A 69 -9.11 8.37 7.38
CA LYS A 69 -8.86 9.70 6.83
C LYS A 69 -7.49 9.75 6.17
N TRP A 70 -7.48 10.03 4.88
CA TRP A 70 -6.27 10.08 4.07
C TRP A 70 -5.75 11.50 3.89
N LYS A 71 -4.43 11.69 4.04
CA LYS A 71 -3.76 12.97 3.77
C LYS A 71 -2.45 12.76 3.01
N LEU A 72 -2.24 13.52 1.94
CA LEU A 72 -0.98 13.55 1.22
C LEU A 72 0.06 14.30 2.06
N LYS A 73 1.22 13.69 2.28
CA LYS A 73 2.32 14.24 3.10
C LYS A 73 3.67 13.95 2.46
N VAL A 74 4.66 14.78 2.79
CA VAL A 74 6.07 14.46 2.59
C VAL A 74 6.66 14.12 3.96
N LEU A 75 7.11 12.88 4.12
CA LEU A 75 7.64 12.34 5.36
C LEU A 75 9.15 12.13 5.24
N GLU A 76 9.90 12.40 6.30
CA GLU A 76 11.33 12.12 6.36
C GLU A 76 11.57 10.85 7.17
N LEU A 77 11.92 9.76 6.48
CA LEU A 77 11.86 8.40 7.01
C LEU A 77 13.14 7.61 6.73
N ASN A 78 13.44 6.66 7.60
CA ASN A 78 14.28 5.50 7.29
C ASN A 78 13.53 4.20 7.67
N SER A 79 14.17 3.04 7.57
CA SER A 79 13.49 1.76 7.83
C SER A 79 12.96 1.63 9.29
N LYS A 80 13.57 2.31 10.27
CA LYS A 80 13.11 2.31 11.68
C LYS A 80 11.71 2.87 11.85
N ASN A 81 11.25 3.72 10.93
CA ASN A 81 9.93 4.35 10.99
C ASN A 81 8.79 3.43 10.55
N PHE A 82 9.07 2.25 10.02
CA PHE A 82 8.05 1.31 9.57
C PHE A 82 7.78 0.24 10.61
N THR A 83 6.63 -0.44 10.53
CA THR A 83 6.34 -1.57 11.41
C THR A 83 7.41 -2.66 11.35
N LYS A 84 7.55 -3.45 12.42
CA LYS A 84 8.50 -4.60 12.45
C LYS A 84 8.30 -5.55 11.27
N GLN A 85 7.06 -5.77 10.85
CA GLN A 85 6.76 -6.63 9.69
C GLN A 85 7.29 -6.02 8.39
N ASN A 86 7.04 -4.72 8.14
CA ASN A 86 7.61 -4.04 6.97
C ASN A 86 9.14 -4.05 7.00
N GLN A 87 9.76 -3.79 8.16
CA GLN A 87 11.22 -3.85 8.34
C GLN A 87 11.76 -5.22 7.93
N LYS A 88 11.16 -6.30 8.43
CA LYS A 88 11.54 -7.68 8.10
C LYS A 88 11.49 -7.92 6.59
N THR A 89 10.40 -7.52 5.93
CA THR A 89 10.26 -7.65 4.47
C THR A 89 11.33 -6.86 3.72
N MET A 90 11.57 -5.59 4.08
CA MET A 90 12.59 -4.75 3.44
C MET A 90 13.99 -5.36 3.57
N ILE A 91 14.33 -5.86 4.76
CA ILE A 91 15.62 -6.51 5.04
C ILE A 91 15.77 -7.82 4.27
N GLN A 92 14.76 -8.69 4.27
CA GLN A 92 14.78 -9.96 3.53
C GLN A 92 14.98 -9.74 2.02
N ARG A 93 14.36 -8.68 1.49
CA ARG A 93 14.50 -8.27 0.09
C ARG A 93 15.77 -7.47 -0.17
N LYS A 94 16.62 -7.25 0.85
CA LYS A 94 17.85 -6.45 0.78
C LYS A 94 17.62 -5.08 0.13
N PHE A 95 16.51 -4.42 0.47
CA PHE A 95 16.06 -3.16 -0.13
C PHE A 95 15.98 -3.24 -1.66
N GLY A 96 15.47 -4.39 -2.15
CA GLY A 96 15.29 -4.70 -3.56
C GLY A 96 16.53 -5.27 -4.27
N ASN A 97 17.54 -5.74 -3.53
CA ASN A 97 18.66 -6.51 -4.10
C ASN A 97 18.45 -8.03 -3.98
N ALA A 98 17.31 -8.48 -3.48
CA ALA A 98 16.94 -9.89 -3.41
C ALA A 98 15.44 -10.07 -3.70
N ASN A 99 15.12 -11.17 -4.40
CA ASN A 99 13.76 -11.56 -4.74
C ASN A 99 13.38 -12.91 -4.09
N PRO A 100 13.32 -13.00 -2.74
CA PRO A 100 13.03 -14.26 -2.05
C PRO A 100 11.63 -14.82 -2.34
N ASN A 101 10.72 -13.98 -2.85
CA ASN A 101 9.33 -14.34 -3.11
C ASN A 101 9.04 -14.57 -4.61
N ASN A 102 10.07 -14.65 -5.45
CA ASN A 102 9.95 -14.85 -6.91
C ASN A 102 8.93 -13.91 -7.57
N VAL A 103 8.92 -12.64 -7.15
CA VAL A 103 8.09 -11.60 -7.75
C VAL A 103 8.46 -11.47 -9.24
N PRO A 104 7.48 -11.51 -10.18
CA PRO A 104 7.76 -11.37 -11.60
C PRO A 104 8.42 -10.02 -11.93
N ASN A 105 9.45 -10.05 -12.78
CA ASN A 105 10.20 -8.87 -13.24
C ASN A 105 10.78 -8.00 -12.10
N ASP A 106 11.00 -8.57 -10.91
CA ASP A 106 11.38 -7.80 -9.72
C ASP A 106 12.62 -6.94 -9.93
N GLU A 107 13.68 -7.53 -10.49
CA GLU A 107 14.96 -6.88 -10.75
C GLU A 107 14.82 -5.69 -11.71
N LYS A 108 14.05 -5.84 -12.79
CA LYS A 108 13.80 -4.74 -13.73
C LYS A 108 13.02 -3.61 -13.06
N ARG A 109 12.01 -3.95 -12.27
CA ARG A 109 11.16 -2.97 -11.58
C ARG A 109 11.94 -2.21 -10.53
N ILE A 110 12.75 -2.89 -9.72
CA ILE A 110 13.54 -2.23 -8.69
C ILE A 110 14.65 -1.38 -9.30
N GLU A 111 15.33 -1.84 -10.36
CA GLU A 111 16.38 -1.06 -11.01
C GLU A 111 15.81 0.23 -11.61
N PHE A 112 14.67 0.14 -12.31
CA PHE A 112 13.95 1.32 -12.78
C PHE A 112 13.62 2.30 -11.64
N GLN A 113 13.10 1.79 -10.52
CA GLN A 113 12.75 2.63 -9.37
C GLN A 113 13.96 3.27 -8.69
N LYS A 114 15.10 2.57 -8.62
CA LYS A 114 16.37 3.14 -8.13
C LYS A 114 16.89 4.24 -9.04
N GLN A 115 16.86 4.01 -10.36
CA GLN A 115 17.29 5.01 -11.33
C GLN A 115 16.39 6.25 -11.28
N LEU A 116 15.07 6.06 -11.17
CA LEU A 116 14.13 7.16 -11.02
C LEU A 116 14.38 7.93 -9.72
N ALA A 117 14.51 7.22 -8.59
CA ALA A 117 14.75 7.83 -7.28
C ALA A 117 16.02 8.70 -7.24
N LYS A 118 17.08 8.30 -7.96
CA LYS A 118 18.32 9.09 -8.10
C LYS A 118 18.14 10.38 -8.92
N LYS A 119 17.16 10.42 -9.83
CA LYS A 119 16.93 11.56 -10.75
C LYS A 119 15.96 12.61 -10.20
N ILE A 120 15.06 12.20 -9.31
CA ILE A 120 14.03 13.09 -8.76
C ILE A 120 14.47 13.75 -7.45
N LYS A 121 13.88 14.91 -7.13
CA LYS A 121 14.08 15.56 -5.84
C LYS A 121 13.45 14.70 -4.71
N PRO A 122 14.12 14.50 -3.57
CA PRO A 122 13.52 13.80 -2.44
C PRO A 122 12.16 14.41 -2.04
N GLY A 123 11.16 13.55 -1.84
CA GLY A 123 9.78 13.96 -1.55
C GLY A 123 8.95 14.38 -2.75
N THR A 124 9.45 14.26 -3.99
CA THR A 124 8.65 14.49 -5.21
C THR A 124 8.30 13.20 -5.95
N ASN A 125 8.62 12.03 -5.38
CA ASN A 125 8.24 10.72 -5.92
C ASN A 125 6.74 10.60 -6.14
N GLU A 126 6.33 9.68 -7.01
CA GLU A 126 4.95 9.22 -7.07
C GLU A 126 4.53 8.72 -5.66
N PRO A 127 3.35 9.14 -5.12
CA PRO A 127 3.00 8.84 -3.74
C PRO A 127 2.98 7.33 -3.44
N VAL A 128 3.49 6.94 -2.29
CA VAL A 128 3.25 5.60 -1.75
C VAL A 128 2.07 5.63 -0.78
N ILE A 129 1.47 4.47 -0.47
CA ILE A 129 0.27 4.41 0.39
C ILE A 129 0.64 3.77 1.72
N MET A 130 0.36 4.48 2.82
CA MET A 130 0.72 4.03 4.16
C MET A 130 -0.41 4.26 5.16
N LEU A 131 -0.45 3.42 6.21
CA LEU A 131 -1.23 3.68 7.43
C LEU A 131 -0.30 4.18 8.53
N ASN A 132 -0.75 5.20 9.25
CA ASN A 132 -0.10 5.63 10.48
C ASN A 132 -0.61 4.77 11.66
N LYS A 133 0.29 4.02 12.28
CA LYS A 133 0.02 3.14 13.43
C LYS A 133 0.60 3.74 14.73
N GLY A 134 0.52 5.06 14.88
CA GLY A 134 1.05 5.81 16.02
C GLY A 134 2.47 6.30 15.75
N ASN A 135 3.47 5.58 16.26
CA ASN A 135 4.89 5.95 16.09
C ASN A 135 5.55 5.29 14.87
N GLU A 136 4.83 4.39 14.20
CA GLU A 136 5.31 3.62 13.06
C GLU A 136 4.32 3.71 11.90
N TYR A 137 4.82 3.50 10.68
CA TYR A 137 4.02 3.43 9.46
C TYR A 137 3.92 1.98 8.96
N ARG A 138 2.71 1.57 8.57
CA ARG A 138 2.53 0.35 7.78
C ARG A 138 2.49 0.72 6.30
N LEU A 139 3.44 0.20 5.53
CA LEU A 139 3.41 0.34 4.07
C LEU A 139 2.37 -0.62 3.49
N LEU A 140 1.44 -0.08 2.70
CA LEU A 140 0.40 -0.84 2.00
C LEU A 140 0.83 -1.05 0.54
N GLU A 141 1.04 0.05 -0.18
CA GLU A 141 1.43 0.04 -1.59
C GLU A 141 2.67 0.86 -1.90
N GLY A 142 3.32 0.52 -3.01
CA GLY A 142 4.56 1.18 -3.45
C GLY A 142 5.83 0.61 -2.79
N TRP A 143 5.88 -0.71 -2.58
CA TRP A 143 7.03 -1.42 -1.99
C TRP A 143 8.36 -1.18 -2.71
N HIS A 144 8.39 -1.35 -4.03
CA HIS A 144 9.60 -1.13 -4.83
C HIS A 144 10.06 0.33 -4.77
N ARG A 145 9.12 1.28 -4.90
CA ARG A 145 9.35 2.73 -4.76
C ARG A 145 9.98 3.04 -3.40
N THR A 146 9.37 2.55 -2.33
CA THR A 146 9.83 2.79 -0.95
C THR A 146 11.23 2.23 -0.73
N MET A 147 11.48 0.96 -1.08
CA MET A 147 12.81 0.35 -0.89
C MET A 147 13.89 1.06 -1.71
N ALA A 148 13.60 1.43 -2.96
CA ALA A 148 14.52 2.19 -3.81
C ALA A 148 14.87 3.55 -3.20
N ILE A 149 13.87 4.33 -2.77
CA ILE A 149 14.11 5.65 -2.16
C ILE A 149 14.87 5.53 -0.83
N LEU A 150 14.48 4.60 0.05
CA LEU A 150 15.17 4.37 1.32
C LEU A 150 16.63 3.96 1.13
N SER A 151 16.95 3.22 0.06
CA SER A 151 18.34 2.81 -0.24
C SER A 151 19.27 3.99 -0.53
N LEU A 152 18.74 5.15 -0.94
CA LEU A 152 19.52 6.37 -1.13
C LEU A 152 20.00 6.99 0.20
N GLY A 153 19.39 6.59 1.32
CA GLY A 153 19.81 6.98 2.66
C GLY A 153 20.99 6.18 3.20
N ASN A 154 21.48 5.16 2.48
CA ASN A 154 22.60 4.36 2.92
C ASN A 154 23.85 5.24 3.13
N ASN A 155 24.36 5.23 4.36
CA ASN A 155 25.48 6.02 4.86
C ASN A 155 26.69 5.15 5.28
N GLY A 156 26.71 3.88 4.88
CA GLY A 156 27.74 2.90 5.24
C GLY A 156 27.39 2.04 6.46
N GLU A 157 26.33 2.37 7.21
CA GLU A 157 25.84 1.55 8.32
C GLU A 157 25.28 0.20 7.83
N SER A 158 25.61 -0.86 8.56
CA SER A 158 25.15 -2.23 8.25
C SER A 158 23.68 -2.44 8.57
N ASP A 159 23.15 -1.77 9.61
CA ASP A 159 21.73 -1.78 9.96
C ASP A 159 20.98 -0.64 9.24
N PRO A 160 20.05 -0.96 8.31
CA PRO A 160 19.26 0.03 7.58
C PRO A 160 18.37 0.91 8.47
N LYS A 161 18.23 0.60 9.76
CA LYS A 161 17.54 1.45 10.75
C LYS A 161 18.35 2.68 11.13
N ASN A 162 19.66 2.66 10.86
CA ASN A 162 20.60 3.74 11.14
C ASN A 162 21.00 4.55 9.89
N TRP A 163 20.45 4.20 8.73
CA TRP A 163 20.60 4.98 7.50
C TRP A 163 20.04 6.40 7.67
N ASN A 164 20.57 7.32 6.86
CA ASN A 164 20.06 8.68 6.77
C ASN A 164 18.58 8.64 6.37
N LYS A 165 17.78 9.51 6.99
CA LYS A 165 16.38 9.65 6.60
C LYS A 165 16.29 10.35 5.24
N ILE A 166 15.32 9.93 4.44
CA ILE A 166 15.06 10.48 3.11
C ILE A 166 13.59 10.89 3.02
N LYS A 167 13.30 11.96 2.29
CA LYS A 167 11.94 12.46 2.07
C LYS A 167 11.19 11.55 1.09
N ILE A 168 10.00 11.11 1.50
CA ILE A 168 9.07 10.28 0.72
C ILE A 168 7.71 10.96 0.70
N LYS A 169 7.15 11.18 -0.50
CA LYS A 169 5.76 11.58 -0.71
C LYS A 169 4.86 10.36 -0.50
N ALA A 170 3.85 10.49 0.35
CA ALA A 170 2.94 9.41 0.70
C ALA A 170 1.52 9.90 0.98
N TRP A 171 0.52 9.11 0.59
CA TRP A 171 -0.80 9.16 1.18
C TRP A 171 -0.79 8.44 2.52
N VAL A 172 -1.17 9.14 3.58
CA VAL A 172 -1.13 8.62 4.95
C VAL A 172 -2.56 8.50 5.47
N GLY A 173 -3.01 7.26 5.67
CA GLY A 173 -4.27 6.93 6.32
C GLY A 173 -4.15 7.02 7.84
N THR A 174 -5.15 7.65 8.48
CA THR A 174 -5.27 7.80 9.93
C THR A 174 -6.71 7.51 10.38
N SER A 175 -6.88 6.67 11.39
CA SER A 175 -8.17 6.41 12.07
C SER A 175 -7.89 5.87 13.47
N SER A 176 -8.87 6.05 14.37
CA SER A 176 -8.88 5.46 15.72
C SER A 176 -8.89 3.93 15.73
N SER A 177 -9.46 3.30 14.68
CA SER A 177 -9.60 1.84 14.55
C SER A 177 -8.41 1.16 13.84
N ILE A 178 -7.43 1.91 13.32
CA ILE A 178 -6.31 1.37 12.54
C ILE A 178 -5.55 0.25 13.27
N LYS A 179 -5.62 0.13 14.60
CA LYS A 179 -4.98 -0.98 15.33
C LYS A 179 -5.47 -2.37 14.89
N ASN A 180 -6.70 -2.49 14.38
CA ASN A 180 -7.32 -3.77 14.02
C ASN A 180 -7.20 -4.13 12.53
N VAL A 181 -6.94 -3.14 11.68
CA VAL A 181 -6.66 -3.34 10.26
C VAL A 181 -5.34 -4.11 10.15
N TRP A 182 -5.37 -5.38 9.74
CA TRP A 182 -4.30 -6.38 9.44
C TRP A 182 -2.83 -6.01 9.71
#